data_AF-A0A933FRE3-F1
#
_entry.id   AF-A0A933FRE3-F1
#
_cell.length_a   1.000
_cell.length_b   1.000
_cell.length_c   1.000
_cell.angle_alpha   90.00
_cell.angle_beta   90.00
_cell.angle_gamma   90.00
#
_symmetry.space_group_name_H-M   'P 1'
#
loop_
_entity.id
_entity.type
_entity.pdbx_description
1 polymer ?
#
loop_
_entity_poly.entity_id
_entity_poly.type
_entity_poly.pdbx_seq_one_letter_code
_entity_poly.pdbx_strand_id
1 'polypeptide(L)'
;MPDYVVSVLKAPTTAVPGQIIDVNDTTKNQGGGSIASTTTRFYLSTDTKFSADDIPLQGRVVRPLGFGESSPGSTSVTISSDTPPKKYYLIAVADNGKAVDEGSKETNNTKYRAITIKPLL
;
A
#
# COMPACT_ATOMS: atom_id res chain seq x y z
N MET A 1 17.01 14.76 -2.93
CA MET A 1 16.65 13.38 -3.28
C MET A 1 15.21 13.14 -2.86
N PRO A 2 14.34 12.66 -3.76
CA PRO A 2 12.99 12.23 -3.43
C PRO A 2 12.95 11.24 -2.26
N ASP A 3 11.82 11.18 -1.58
CA ASP A 3 11.53 10.23 -0.49
C ASP A 3 10.00 10.01 -0.41
N TYR A 4 9.47 9.05 -1.16
CA TYR A 4 8.05 8.70 -1.22
C TYR A 4 7.69 7.68 -0.15
N VAL A 5 6.89 8.12 0.82
CA VAL A 5 6.43 7.29 1.91
C VAL A 5 4.92 7.18 1.96
N VAL A 6 4.41 6.03 2.41
CA VAL A 6 3.01 5.93 2.82
C VAL A 6 2.86 6.52 4.22
N SER A 7 2.43 7.77 4.30
CA SER A 7 2.24 8.50 5.56
C SER A 7 0.96 8.09 6.31
N VAL A 8 -0.09 7.70 5.59
CA VAL A 8 -1.38 7.23 6.17
C VAL A 8 -1.79 5.94 5.48
N LEU A 9 -2.32 4.99 6.27
CA LEU A 9 -2.98 3.79 5.78
C LEU A 9 -4.16 3.45 6.69
N LYS A 10 -5.37 3.40 6.12
CA LYS A 10 -6.61 3.05 6.81
C LYS A 10 -7.37 2.04 5.96
N ALA A 11 -7.84 0.97 6.60
CA ALA A 11 -8.65 -0.08 6.00
C ALA A 11 -9.50 -0.73 7.10
N PRO A 12 -10.57 -1.46 6.74
CA PRO A 12 -11.28 -2.33 7.67
C PRO A 12 -10.33 -3.29 8.40
N THR A 13 -10.63 -3.60 9.66
CA THR A 13 -9.86 -4.57 10.44
C THR A 13 -10.30 -6.01 10.19
N THR A 14 -11.39 -6.22 9.46
CA THR A 14 -11.91 -7.53 9.11
C THR A 14 -12.48 -7.53 7.70
N ALA A 15 -12.37 -8.66 7.00
CA ALA A 15 -13.07 -8.93 5.76
C ALA A 15 -13.43 -10.42 5.66
N VAL A 16 -14.21 -10.80 4.66
CA VAL A 16 -14.42 -12.20 4.26
C VAL A 16 -13.82 -12.46 2.88
N PRO A 17 -13.53 -13.72 2.51
CA PRO A 17 -13.09 -14.05 1.16
C PRO A 17 -14.08 -13.54 0.10
N GLY A 18 -13.57 -12.98 -0.99
CA GLY A 18 -14.38 -12.41 -2.08
C GLY A 18 -14.88 -10.98 -1.83
N GLN A 19 -14.70 -10.44 -0.62
CA GLN A 19 -15.17 -9.09 -0.29
C GLN A 19 -14.32 -8.01 -0.95
N ILE A 20 -14.98 -6.97 -1.46
CA ILE A 20 -14.35 -5.70 -1.82
C ILE A 20 -14.29 -4.81 -0.57
N ILE A 21 -13.10 -4.30 -0.26
CA ILE A 21 -12.85 -3.36 0.83
C ILE A 21 -12.27 -2.05 0.29
N ASP A 22 -12.56 -0.94 0.95
CA ASP A 22 -11.92 0.34 0.62
C ASP A 22 -10.66 0.55 1.46
N VAL A 23 -9.53 0.75 0.78
CA VAL A 23 -8.24 1.06 1.38
C VAL A 23 -7.90 2.51 1.10
N ASN A 24 -7.70 3.29 2.15
CA ASN A 24 -7.38 4.71 2.06
C ASN A 24 -5.91 4.91 2.46
N ASP A 25 -5.14 5.55 1.59
CA ASP A 25 -3.74 5.87 1.84
C ASP A 25 -3.45 7.36 1.63
N THR A 26 -2.33 7.82 2.19
CA THR A 26 -1.71 9.08 1.81
C THR A 26 -0.25 8.83 1.48
N THR A 27 0.10 9.01 0.22
CA THR A 27 1.50 8.98 -0.24
C THR A 27 2.07 10.39 -0.16
N LYS A 28 3.25 10.55 0.42
CA LYS A 28 3.90 11.85 0.64
C LYS A 28 5.32 11.79 0.11
N ASN A 29 5.77 12.85 -0.57
CA ASN A 29 7.19 13.07 -0.77
C ASN A 29 7.75 13.89 0.40
N GLN A 30 8.48 13.25 1.31
CA GLN A 30 9.10 13.91 2.46
C GLN A 30 10.55 14.36 2.20
N GLY A 31 11.06 14.08 0.99
CA GLY A 31 12.42 14.38 0.56
C GLY A 31 12.44 15.46 -0.52
N GLY A 32 13.57 16.15 -0.65
CA GLY A 32 13.71 17.21 -1.65
C GLY A 32 13.72 16.67 -3.08
N GLY A 33 12.88 17.23 -3.95
CA GLY A 33 12.79 16.85 -5.36
C GLY A 33 11.79 15.72 -5.60
N SER A 34 11.01 15.85 -6.66
CA SER A 34 10.43 14.80 -7.49
C SER A 34 9.60 15.46 -8.60
N ILE A 35 9.55 14.84 -9.78
CA ILE A 35 8.76 15.29 -10.93
C ILE A 35 8.19 14.10 -11.76
N ALA A 36 8.21 12.88 -11.23
CA ALA A 36 7.68 11.71 -11.94
C ALA A 36 6.43 11.14 -11.25
N SER A 37 5.49 10.66 -12.06
CA SER A 37 4.34 9.90 -11.55
C SER A 37 4.79 8.53 -11.10
N THR A 38 4.19 8.03 -10.02
CA THR A 38 4.42 6.68 -9.53
C THR A 38 3.11 5.98 -9.19
N THR A 39 3.17 4.82 -8.56
CA THR A 39 2.02 4.05 -8.10
C THR A 39 2.18 3.70 -6.63
N THR A 40 1.12 3.83 -5.86
CA THR A 40 1.01 3.17 -4.55
C THR A 40 0.23 1.89 -4.72
N ARG A 41 0.82 0.75 -4.37
CA ARG A 41 0.22 -0.57 -4.53
C ARG A 41 -0.03 -1.24 -3.19
N PHE A 42 -1.14 -1.97 -3.11
CA PHE A 42 -1.50 -2.73 -1.91
C PHE A 42 -1.18 -4.21 -2.09
N TYR A 43 -0.90 -4.87 -0.98
CA TYR A 43 -0.56 -6.28 -0.90
C TYR A 43 -1.23 -6.91 0.30
N LEU A 44 -1.64 -8.18 0.18
CA LEU A 44 -2.05 -8.99 1.32
C LEU A 44 -0.88 -9.89 1.73
N SER A 45 -0.43 -9.72 2.98
CA SER A 45 0.73 -10.41 3.54
C SER A 45 0.37 -11.25 4.75
N THR A 46 1.14 -12.30 4.99
CA THR A 46 1.07 -13.08 6.24
C THR A 46 1.88 -12.48 7.38
N ASP A 47 2.73 -11.48 7.11
CA ASP A 47 3.50 -10.76 8.12
C ASP A 47 3.50 -9.24 7.87
N THR A 48 4.33 -8.49 8.60
CA THR A 48 4.35 -7.02 8.54
C THR A 48 5.39 -6.45 7.58
N LYS A 49 6.10 -7.28 6.83
CA LYS A 49 7.21 -6.89 5.95
C LYS A 49 6.82 -7.16 4.50
N PHE A 50 7.17 -6.21 3.63
CA PHE A 50 6.98 -6.42 2.20
C PHE A 50 8.01 -7.41 1.67
N SER A 51 7.55 -8.46 1.00
CA SER A 51 8.39 -9.46 0.34
C SER A 51 7.72 -10.08 -0.88
N ALA A 52 8.48 -10.88 -1.64
CA ALA A 52 8.03 -11.43 -2.93
C ALA A 52 6.89 -12.47 -2.81
N ASP A 53 6.64 -12.99 -1.61
CA ASP A 53 5.55 -13.93 -1.30
C ASP A 53 4.22 -13.23 -0.97
N ASP A 54 4.21 -11.89 -0.89
CA ASP A 54 2.99 -11.12 -0.68
C ASP A 54 2.09 -11.11 -1.91
N ILE A 55 0.79 -11.23 -1.68
CA ILE A 55 -0.21 -11.28 -2.75
C ILE A 55 -0.48 -9.86 -3.27
N PRO A 56 -0.17 -9.55 -4.54
CA PRO A 56 -0.42 -8.22 -5.09
C PRO A 56 -1.91 -7.96 -5.23
N LEU A 57 -2.34 -6.80 -4.75
CA LEU A 57 -3.70 -6.29 -4.90
C LEU A 57 -3.69 -5.10 -5.86
N GLN A 58 -4.81 -4.37 -5.88
CA GLN A 58 -4.96 -3.13 -6.63
C GLN A 58 -4.05 -2.03 -6.05
N GLY A 59 -3.96 -0.92 -6.78
CA GLY A 59 -3.24 0.27 -6.36
C GLY A 59 -3.82 1.49 -7.07
N ARG A 60 -3.14 2.62 -6.95
CA ARG A 60 -3.51 3.84 -7.65
C ARG A 60 -2.29 4.62 -8.10
N VAL A 61 -2.48 5.35 -9.19
CA VAL A 61 -1.48 6.32 -9.66
C VAL A 61 -1.36 7.46 -8.65
N VAL A 62 -0.12 7.82 -8.37
CA VAL A 62 0.29 9.01 -7.61
C VAL A 62 0.93 9.95 -8.62
N ARG A 63 0.30 11.10 -8.85
CA ARG A 63 0.87 12.16 -9.70
C ARG A 63 2.17 12.67 -9.07
N PRO A 64 3.05 13.33 -9.85
CA PRO A 64 4.27 13.92 -9.29
C PRO A 64 4.00 14.76 -8.04
N LEU A 65 4.81 14.57 -6.99
CA LEU A 65 4.71 15.31 -5.73
C LEU A 65 5.98 16.11 -5.49
N GLY A 66 5.85 17.44 -5.41
CA GLY A 66 6.92 18.30 -4.92
C GLY A 66 7.30 17.99 -3.47
N PHE A 67 8.35 18.65 -2.99
CA PHE A 67 8.80 18.50 -1.60
C PHE A 67 7.67 18.85 -0.61
N GLY A 68 7.37 17.92 0.30
CA GLY A 68 6.34 18.10 1.32
C GLY A 68 4.91 17.83 0.84
N GLU A 69 4.69 17.73 -0.48
CA GLU A 69 3.37 17.47 -1.04
C GLU A 69 2.90 16.04 -0.75
N SER A 70 1.58 15.87 -0.75
CA SER A 70 0.93 14.61 -0.44
C SER A 70 -0.22 14.34 -1.40
N SER A 71 -0.41 13.07 -1.73
CA SER A 71 -1.54 12.55 -2.50
C SER A 71 -2.34 11.62 -1.60
N PRO A 72 -3.45 12.07 -1.00
CA PRO A 72 -4.43 11.17 -0.40
C PRO A 72 -5.25 10.47 -1.49
N GLY A 73 -5.69 9.24 -1.24
CA GLY A 73 -6.57 8.52 -2.15
C GLY A 73 -7.24 7.32 -1.51
N SER A 74 -8.18 6.74 -2.26
CA SER A 74 -8.92 5.55 -1.90
C SER A 74 -8.90 4.57 -3.06
N THR A 75 -8.72 3.29 -2.77
CA THR A 75 -8.72 2.19 -3.74
C THR A 75 -9.61 1.07 -3.21
N SER A 76 -10.60 0.67 -4.02
CA SER A 76 -11.35 -0.54 -3.75
C SER A 76 -10.49 -1.76 -4.09
N VAL A 77 -10.27 -2.60 -3.10
CA VAL A 77 -9.40 -3.77 -3.14
C VAL A 77 -10.26 -5.02 -2.97
N THR A 78 -10.03 -6.02 -3.81
CA THR A 78 -10.73 -7.31 -3.71
C THR A 78 -9.89 -8.29 -2.91
N ILE A 79 -10.43 -8.81 -1.80
CA ILE A 79 -9.89 -9.99 -1.14
C ILE A 79 -10.30 -11.22 -1.94
N SER A 80 -9.36 -12.02 -2.41
CA SER A 80 -9.67 -13.18 -3.25
C SER A 80 -10.59 -14.17 -2.52
N SER A 81 -11.49 -14.83 -3.24
CA SER A 81 -12.47 -15.78 -2.69
C SER A 81 -11.83 -17.06 -2.12
N ASP A 82 -10.60 -17.36 -2.52
CA ASP A 82 -9.82 -18.49 -2.03
C ASP A 82 -8.92 -18.12 -0.83
N THR A 83 -8.94 -16.87 -0.36
CA THR A 83 -8.11 -16.41 0.76
C THR A 83 -8.48 -17.18 2.04
N PRO A 84 -7.58 -18.00 2.62
CA PRO A 84 -7.91 -18.76 3.82
C PRO A 84 -8.22 -17.85 5.02
N PRO A 85 -9.25 -18.13 5.85
CA PRO A 85 -9.52 -17.37 7.05
C PRO A 85 -8.36 -17.42 8.06
N LYS A 86 -7.75 -16.27 8.35
CA LYS A 86 -6.73 -16.05 9.41
C LYS A 86 -6.41 -14.56 9.52
N LYS A 87 -5.45 -14.21 10.37
CA LYS A 87 -4.86 -12.87 10.42
C LYS A 87 -3.90 -12.66 9.24
N TYR A 88 -4.01 -11.51 8.60
CA TYR A 88 -3.12 -11.00 7.56
C TYR A 88 -2.77 -9.54 7.86
N TYR A 89 -1.99 -8.95 6.96
CA TYR A 89 -1.66 -7.54 6.95
C TYR A 89 -1.87 -7.00 5.53
N LEU A 90 -2.53 -5.85 5.42
CA LEU A 90 -2.50 -5.04 4.22
C LEU A 90 -1.23 -4.20 4.26
N ILE A 91 -0.36 -4.38 3.27
CA ILE A 91 0.85 -3.58 3.10
C ILE A 91 0.61 -2.63 1.93
N ALA A 92 0.82 -1.35 2.17
CA ALA A 92 0.88 -0.32 1.14
C ALA A 92 2.35 -0.02 0.83
N VAL A 93 2.70 0.01 -0.45
CA VAL A 93 4.05 0.31 -0.94
C VAL A 93 3.95 1.55 -1.82
N ALA A 94 4.50 2.67 -1.34
CA ALA A 94 4.71 3.85 -2.16
C ALA A 94 5.84 3.60 -3.16
N ASP A 95 5.87 4.36 -4.24
CA ASP A 95 6.81 4.18 -5.35
C ASP A 95 6.98 2.72 -5.82
N ASN A 96 5.85 2.02 -5.96
CA ASN A 96 5.88 0.59 -6.23
C ASN A 96 6.62 0.29 -7.55
N GLY A 97 7.66 -0.54 -7.48
CA GLY A 97 8.52 -0.87 -8.61
C GLY A 97 9.74 0.04 -8.75
N LYS A 98 9.98 0.94 -7.77
CA LYS A 98 11.14 1.83 -7.73
C LYS A 98 11.20 2.74 -8.95
N ALA A 99 10.07 3.36 -9.26
CA ALA A 99 9.92 4.20 -10.45
C ALA A 99 10.66 5.53 -10.29
N VAL A 100 10.89 5.96 -9.05
CA VAL A 100 11.70 7.11 -8.68
C VAL A 100 12.92 6.61 -7.93
N ASP A 101 14.14 7.00 -8.33
CA ASP A 101 15.33 6.66 -7.54
C ASP A 101 15.38 7.48 -6.25
N GLU A 102 15.22 6.80 -5.12
CA GLU A 102 15.27 7.38 -3.78
C GLU A 102 16.58 7.04 -3.03
N GLY A 103 17.50 6.34 -3.70
CA GLY A 103 18.79 5.90 -3.17
C GLY A 103 18.65 4.94 -2.00
N SER A 104 19.22 5.29 -0.84
CA SER A 104 19.13 4.46 0.36
C SER A 104 17.73 4.46 1.01
N LYS A 105 16.83 5.34 0.55
CA LYS A 105 15.49 5.48 1.15
C LYS A 105 14.44 4.53 0.60
N GLU A 106 14.76 3.76 -0.43
CA GLU A 106 13.97 2.63 -0.99
C GLU A 106 13.52 1.55 0.02
N THR A 107 13.88 1.72 1.29
CA THR A 107 13.59 0.83 2.41
C THR A 107 12.47 1.35 3.31
N ASN A 108 11.99 2.59 3.12
CA ASN A 108 11.00 3.23 3.98
C ASN A 108 9.63 3.46 3.31
N ASN A 109 9.43 2.94 2.09
CA ASN A 109 8.22 3.16 1.29
C ASN A 109 6.98 2.41 1.78
N THR A 110 7.11 1.56 2.80
CA THR A 110 6.06 0.62 3.20
C THR A 110 5.33 1.05 4.47
N LYS A 111 4.02 0.83 4.52
CA LYS A 111 3.21 0.89 5.75
C LYS A 111 2.23 -0.26 5.79
N TYR A 112 1.96 -0.82 6.96
CA TYR A 112 1.03 -1.95 7.11
C TYR A 112 -0.16 -1.65 8.01
N ARG A 113 -1.22 -2.44 7.85
CA ARG A 113 -2.43 -2.47 8.67
C ARG A 113 -2.89 -3.91 8.85
N ALA A 114 -3.09 -4.37 10.08
CA ALA A 114 -3.62 -5.71 10.33
C ALA A 114 -5.08 -5.83 9.85
N ILE A 115 -5.42 -6.97 9.25
CA ILE A 115 -6.77 -7.36 8.84
C ILE A 115 -7.00 -8.84 9.14
N THR A 116 -8.15 -9.18 9.69
CA THR A 116 -8.56 -10.58 9.91
C THR A 116 -9.54 -11.01 8.84
N ILE A 117 -9.17 -12.03 8.07
CA ILE A 117 -10.10 -12.69 7.14
C ILE A 117 -10.92 -13.70 7.93
N LYS A 118 -12.23 -13.48 8.01
CA LYS A 118 -13.20 -14.35 8.70
C LYS A 118 -13.74 -15.41 7.73
N PRO A 119 -14.20 -16.56 8.24
CA PRO A 119 -14.96 -17.51 7.43
C PRO A 119 -16.20 -16.85 6.81
N LEU A 120 -16.62 -17.34 5.63
CA LEU A 120 -17.97 -17.08 5.14
C LEU A 120 -18.95 -17.74 6.12
N LEU A 121 -20.02 -17.02 6.48
CA LEU A 121 -21.10 -17.55 7.32
C LEU A 121 -21.93 -18.58 6.57
#